data_AF-K1YQL1-F1
#
_entry.id   AF-K1YQL1-F1
#
_cell.length_a   1.000
_cell.length_b   1.000
_cell.length_c   1.000
_cell.angle_alpha   90.00
_cell.angle_beta   90.00
_cell.angle_gamma   90.00
#
_symmetry.space_group_name_H-M   'P 1'
#
loop_
_entity.id
_entity.type
_entity.pdbx_description
1 polymer ?
#
loop_
_entity_poly.entity_id
_entity_poly.type
_entity_poly.pdbx_seq_one_letter_code
_entity_poly.pdbx_strand_id
1 'polypeptide(L)'
;SVDPDDRTRHALTRAGVTDIVYGTPVLPGAMFMVAYLGDIPVLGIPACGMYAARTVLDLVFPRILAGERITRRAIAELGHGGLCLQCKTCTYPVCPFGK
;
A
#
# COMPACT_ATOMS: atom_id res chain seq x y z
N SER A 1 -3.23 8.19 7.96
CA SER A 1 -2.38 9.03 8.82
C SER A 1 -2.23 8.43 10.22
N VAL A 2 -1.18 8.79 10.96
CA VAL A 2 -1.11 8.56 12.42
C VAL A 2 -1.81 9.65 13.22
N ASP A 3 -2.27 10.69 12.52
CA ASP A 3 -3.10 11.77 13.06
C ASP A 3 -4.36 11.19 13.74
N PRO A 4 -4.58 11.48 15.05
CA PRO A 4 -5.78 11.03 15.75
C PRO A 4 -7.09 11.61 15.18
N ASP A 5 -7.02 12.74 14.47
CA ASP A 5 -8.19 13.36 13.83
C ASP A 5 -8.46 12.83 12.42
N ASP A 6 -7.67 11.88 11.92
CA ASP A 6 -7.90 11.21 10.65
C ASP A 6 -9.23 10.42 10.68
N ARG A 7 -10.26 10.99 10.05
CA ARG A 7 -11.59 10.38 9.95
C ARG A 7 -11.75 9.45 8.75
N THR A 8 -10.72 9.24 7.93
CA THR A 8 -10.86 8.49 6.67
C THR A 8 -11.31 7.07 6.92
N ARG A 9 -10.69 6.33 7.85
CA ARG A 9 -11.09 4.94 8.16
C ARG A 9 -12.51 4.87 8.72
N HIS A 10 -12.87 5.78 9.62
CA HIS A 10 -14.21 5.85 10.19
C HIS A 10 -15.28 6.12 9.13
N ALA A 11 -15.03 7.06 8.21
CA ALA A 11 -15.93 7.36 7.11
C ALA A 11 -16.11 6.15 6.17
N LEU A 12 -15.02 5.45 5.84
CA LEU A 12 -15.07 4.26 5.00
C LEU A 12 -15.83 3.11 5.65
N THR A 13 -15.61 2.83 6.94
CA THR A 13 -16.38 1.83 7.67
C THR A 13 -17.88 2.17 7.65
N ARG A 14 -18.25 3.44 7.83
CA ARG A 14 -19.65 3.89 7.73
C ARG A 14 -20.23 3.78 6.33
N ALA A 15 -19.40 3.88 5.29
CA ALA A 15 -19.79 3.69 3.90
C ALA A 15 -19.94 2.21 3.50
N GLY A 16 -19.71 1.26 4.42
CA GLY A 16 -19.86 -0.17 4.17
C GLY A 16 -18.60 -0.85 3.62
N VAL A 17 -17.44 -0.19 3.69
CA VAL A 17 -16.16 -0.79 3.29
C VAL A 17 -15.74 -1.88 4.28
N THR A 18 -15.30 -3.01 3.76
CA THR A 18 -14.82 -4.19 4.51
C THR A 18 -13.35 -4.46 4.24
N ASP A 19 -12.79 -5.45 4.95
CA ASP A 19 -11.44 -5.98 4.75
C ASP A 19 -10.33 -4.90 4.80
N ILE A 20 -10.48 -3.91 5.67
CA ILE A 20 -9.50 -2.82 5.81
C ILE A 20 -8.17 -3.38 6.32
N VAL A 21 -7.16 -3.35 5.46
CA VAL A 21 -5.76 -3.54 5.82
C VAL A 21 -5.11 -2.17 5.84
N TYR A 22 -4.72 -1.74 7.04
CA TYR A 22 -4.13 -0.44 7.27
C TYR A 22 -2.67 -0.59 7.71
N GLY A 23 -1.79 0.11 6.99
CA GLY A 23 -0.36 0.08 7.19
C GLY A 23 0.32 -1.04 6.39
N THR A 24 1.59 -0.82 6.06
CA THR A 24 2.41 -1.76 5.28
C THR A 24 3.84 -1.81 5.84
N PRO A 25 4.55 -2.93 5.69
CA PRO A 25 5.97 -3.02 6.03
C PRO A 25 6.88 -2.45 4.92
N VAL A 26 6.37 -1.51 4.13
CA VAL A 26 7.03 -0.97 2.94
C VAL A 26 7.36 0.51 3.15
N LEU A 27 8.56 0.90 2.75
CA LEU A 27 9.05 2.28 2.83
C LEU A 27 9.64 2.69 1.46
N PRO A 28 9.15 3.76 0.82
CA PRO A 28 8.04 4.64 1.22
C PRO A 28 6.65 4.00 1.07
N GLY A 29 5.73 4.33 2.00
CA GLY A 29 4.35 3.84 1.93
C GLY A 29 3.79 3.21 3.21
N ALA A 30 4.45 3.38 4.36
CA ALA A 30 4.10 2.68 5.60
C ALA A 30 2.64 2.85 6.04
N MET A 31 1.98 3.98 5.70
CA MET A 31 0.58 4.25 6.05
C MET A 31 -0.42 3.97 4.91
N PHE A 32 -0.02 3.22 3.88
CA PHE A 32 -0.92 2.79 2.82
C PHE A 32 -2.04 1.90 3.35
N MET A 33 -3.19 1.97 2.68
CA MET A 33 -4.39 1.24 3.04
C MET A 33 -5.00 0.58 1.81
N VAL A 34 -5.43 -0.66 1.96
CA VAL A 34 -6.30 -1.33 1.01
C VAL A 34 -7.55 -1.82 1.74
N ALA A 35 -8.69 -1.65 1.11
CA ALA A 35 -9.98 -2.09 1.61
C ALA A 35 -10.93 -2.34 0.42
N TYR A 36 -12.14 -2.81 0.68
CA TYR A 36 -13.06 -3.20 -0.39
C TYR A 36 -14.50 -2.76 -0.12
N LEU A 37 -15.17 -2.22 -1.14
CA LEU A 37 -16.62 -2.05 -1.16
C LEU A 37 -17.20 -3.10 -2.10
N GLY A 38 -17.60 -4.24 -1.54
CA GLY A 38 -17.86 -5.45 -2.33
C GLY A 38 -16.59 -5.92 -3.04
N ASP A 39 -16.60 -5.86 -4.37
CA ASP A 39 -15.45 -6.20 -5.22
C ASP A 39 -14.63 -4.98 -5.66
N ILE A 40 -15.08 -3.76 -5.31
CA ILE A 40 -14.40 -2.52 -5.70
C ILE A 40 -13.25 -2.23 -4.71
N PRO A 41 -11.98 -2.21 -5.16
CA PRO A 41 -10.86 -1.87 -4.29
C PRO A 41 -10.87 -0.39 -3.93
N VAL A 42 -10.64 -0.08 -2.65
CA VAL A 42 -10.48 1.26 -2.11
C VAL A 42 -9.05 1.41 -1.58
N LEU A 43 -8.29 2.36 -2.15
CA LEU A 43 -6.88 2.56 -1.83
C LEU A 43 -6.66 3.90 -1.12
N GLY A 44 -6.04 3.83 0.05
CA GLY A 44 -5.55 5.01 0.78
C GLY A 44 -4.07 5.22 0.48
N ILE A 45 -3.75 6.26 -0.28
CA ILE A 45 -2.38 6.57 -0.69
C ILE A 45 -1.78 7.59 0.28
N PRO A 46 -0.65 7.30 0.93
CA PRO A 46 0.01 8.25 1.81
C PRO A 46 0.60 9.43 1.02
N ALA A 47 0.73 10.60 1.67
CA ALA A 47 1.26 11.82 1.05
C ALA A 47 2.65 11.65 0.40
N CYS A 48 3.46 10.68 0.87
CA CYS A 48 4.74 10.39 0.24
C CYS A 48 4.61 9.97 -1.23
N GLY A 49 3.45 9.51 -1.70
CA GLY A 49 3.18 9.25 -3.11
C GLY A 49 3.29 10.48 -4.02
N MET A 50 3.26 11.70 -3.47
CA MET A 50 3.49 12.93 -4.23
C MET A 50 4.98 13.22 -4.48
N TYR A 51 5.88 12.67 -3.66
CA TYR A 51 7.29 13.05 -3.63
C TYR A 51 8.25 11.90 -3.91
N ALA A 52 7.86 10.67 -3.58
CA ALA A 52 8.64 9.48 -3.84
C ALA A 52 8.26 8.89 -5.19
N ALA A 53 9.24 8.73 -6.08
CA ALA A 53 9.03 8.13 -7.39
C ALA A 53 8.60 6.67 -7.35
N ARG A 54 8.86 5.97 -6.23
CA ARG A 54 8.51 4.57 -5.98
C ARG A 54 8.01 4.42 -4.56
N THR A 55 6.87 3.75 -4.41
CA THR A 55 6.19 3.51 -3.15
C THR A 55 5.56 2.14 -3.14
N VAL A 56 4.93 1.78 -2.03
CA VAL A 56 4.09 0.57 -1.95
C VAL A 56 2.98 0.51 -3.00
N LEU A 57 2.50 1.66 -3.52
CA LEU A 57 1.50 1.67 -4.58
C LEU A 57 2.03 0.94 -5.84
N ASP A 58 3.31 1.11 -6.17
CA ASP A 58 3.94 0.44 -7.32
C ASP A 58 4.00 -1.08 -7.16
N LEU A 59 3.98 -1.59 -5.93
CA LEU A 59 3.97 -3.03 -5.64
C LEU A 59 2.56 -3.61 -5.60
N VAL A 60 1.60 -2.83 -5.10
CA VAL A 60 0.23 -3.32 -4.83
C VAL A 60 -0.72 -3.05 -6.00
N PHE A 61 -0.62 -1.89 -6.65
CA PHE A 61 -1.59 -1.49 -7.68
C PHE A 61 -1.59 -2.42 -8.91
N PRO A 62 -0.44 -2.87 -9.46
CA PRO A 62 -0.45 -3.81 -10.58
C PRO A 62 -1.16 -5.13 -10.26
N ARG A 63 -1.05 -5.61 -9.01
CA ARG A 63 -1.73 -6.83 -8.54
C ARG A 63 -3.25 -6.65 -8.50
N ILE A 64 -3.72 -5.49 -8.01
CA ILE A 64 -5.15 -5.14 -8.04
C ILE A 64 -5.67 -5.05 -9.47
N LEU A 65 -4.92 -4.43 -10.38
CA LEU A 65 -5.29 -4.36 -11.81
C LEU A 65 -5.33 -5.74 -12.47
N ALA A 66 -4.51 -6.69 -11.99
CA ALA A 66 -4.56 -8.09 -12.40
C ALA A 66 -5.74 -8.88 -11.79
N GLY A 67 -6.62 -8.22 -11.01
CA GLY A 67 -7.77 -8.85 -10.36
C GLY A 67 -7.44 -9.53 -9.03
N GLU A 68 -6.22 -9.35 -8.50
CA GLU A 68 -5.84 -9.94 -7.22
C GLU A 68 -6.52 -9.20 -6.05
N ARG A 69 -7.14 -9.97 -5.15
CA ARG A 69 -7.65 -9.44 -3.88
C ARG A 69 -6.53 -9.40 -2.84
N ILE A 70 -6.10 -8.20 -2.49
CA ILE A 70 -5.00 -7.94 -1.57
C ILE A 70 -5.47 -8.17 -0.14
N THR A 71 -4.84 -9.12 0.53
CA THR A 71 -5.16 -9.49 1.92
C THR A 71 -4.12 -8.95 2.89
N ARG A 72 -4.40 -9.03 4.20
CA ARG A 72 -3.41 -8.74 5.24
C ARG A 72 -2.13 -9.56 5.06
N ARG A 73 -2.27 -10.82 4.65
CA ARG A 73 -1.13 -11.72 4.39
C ARG A 73 -0.29 -11.20 3.22
N ALA A 74 -0.92 -10.85 2.11
CA ALA A 74 -0.23 -10.30 0.94
C ALA A 74 0.57 -9.04 1.27
N ILE A 75 0.03 -8.16 2.14
CA ILE A 75 0.75 -6.98 2.63
C ILE A 75 1.90 -7.35 3.57
N ALA A 76 1.72 -8.33 4.47
CA ALA A 76 2.76 -8.76 5.40
C ALA A 76 3.97 -9.38 4.67
N GLU A 77 3.73 -10.12 3.58
CA GLU A 77 4.77 -10.74 2.76
C GLU A 77 5.71 -9.70 2.12
N LEU A 78 5.25 -8.46 1.90
CA LEU A 78 6.09 -7.35 1.41
C LEU A 78 7.15 -6.88 2.42
N GLY A 79 7.20 -7.44 3.63
CA GLY A 79 8.22 -7.08 4.62
C GLY A 79 9.63 -7.48 4.18
N HIS A 80 9.75 -8.56 3.41
CA HIS A 80 11.00 -8.88 2.73
C HIS A 80 11.11 -8.05 1.46
N GLY A 81 12.13 -7.20 1.37
CA GLY A 81 12.27 -6.31 0.22
C GLY A 81 11.34 -5.09 0.23
N GLY A 82 10.71 -4.78 1.36
CA GLY A 82 9.83 -3.60 1.48
C GLY A 82 10.55 -2.25 1.50
N LEU A 83 11.89 -2.22 1.57
CA LEU A 83 12.67 -0.98 1.65
C LEU A 83 13.15 -0.55 0.25
N CYS A 84 12.64 0.59 -0.22
CA CYS A 84 13.18 1.25 -1.41
C CYS A 84 14.46 2.00 -1.04
N LEU A 85 15.55 1.72 -1.76
CA LEU A 85 16.85 2.35 -1.55
C LEU A 85 17.00 3.73 -2.22
N GLN A 86 15.93 4.24 -2.87
CA GLN A 86 15.92 5.53 -3.55
C GLN A 86 17.06 5.72 -4.58
N CYS A 87 17.48 4.63 -5.22
CA CYS A 87 18.47 4.66 -6.28
C CYS A 87 17.99 5.46 -7.50
N LYS A 88 18.90 6.13 -8.22
CA LYS A 88 18.60 6.83 -9.47
C LYS A 88 17.96 5.91 -10.53
N THR A 89 18.47 4.69 -10.63
CA THR A 89 17.97 3.64 -11.51
C THR A 89 17.84 2.36 -10.72
N CYS A 90 16.67 1.72 -10.77
CA CYS A 90 16.46 0.41 -10.17
C CYS A 90 17.09 -0.67 -11.06
N THR A 91 17.96 -1.51 -10.49
CA THR A 91 18.59 -2.63 -11.21
C THR A 91 18.27 -3.93 -10.49
N TYR A 92 17.50 -4.80 -11.12
CA TYR A 92 17.26 -6.15 -10.60
C TYR A 92 18.43 -7.08 -10.96
N PRO A 93 18.89 -7.99 -10.08
CA PRO A 93 18.40 -8.29 -8.72
C PRO A 93 19.10 -7.51 -7.59
N VAL A 94 19.90 -6.49 -7.93
CA VAL A 94 20.67 -5.69 -6.96
C VAL A 94 19.75 -4.90 -6.04
N CYS A 95 18.68 -4.32 -6.58
CA CYS A 95 17.65 -3.65 -5.81
C CYS A 95 16.74 -4.70 -5.14
N PRO A 96 16.63 -4.72 -3.81
CA PRO A 96 15.76 -5.66 -3.10
C PRO A 96 14.30 -5.19 -3.06
N PHE A 97 13.96 -4.03 -3.65
CA PHE A 97 12.64 -3.45 -3.53
C PHE A 97 11.57 -4.26 -4.28
N GLY A 98 10.56 -4.75 -3.57
CA GLY A 98 9.46 -5.55 -4.16
C GLY A 98 9.82 -7.01 -4.44
N LYS A 99 10.81 -7.55 -3.73
CA LYS A 99 11.27 -8.94 -3.86
C LYS A 99 10.27 -9.95 -3.33
#